data_AF-A0A0W8D0C9-F1
#
_entry.id   AF-A0A0W8D0C9-F1
#
_cell.length_a   1.000
_cell.length_b   1.000
_cell.length_c   1.000
_cell.angle_alpha   90.00
_cell.angle_beta   90.00
_cell.angle_gamma   90.00
#
_symmetry.space_group_name_H-M   'P 1'
#
loop_
_entity.id
_entity.type
_entity.pdbx_description
1 polymer ?
#
loop_
_entity_poly.entity_id
_entity_poly.type
_entity_poly.pdbx_seq_one_letter_code
_entity_poly.pdbx_strand_id
1 'polypeptide(L)'
;MEGGDLRSYLDKVEETTELKSWRSHSAWKLQVAFDVAEALAYAHAFSPTLVHRNLTSHSVLLSSSPDFRARLDDFVIAQERFTSVLTIDISQRDERWLSPEVITGNADYSPAADIYAFGVILSEIDTHSVPYKNIPNDRHRMSKVEILDPVASGKLHPAFTLGCPTGVRELAERCLSFEPADRPTALQVVIVLRTLLSEDRKISYTI
;
A
#
# COMPACT_ATOMS: atom_id res chain seq x y z
N MET A 1 10.72 13.45 5.80
CA MET A 1 10.79 13.37 7.28
C MET A 1 12.13 12.75 7.66
N GLU A 2 12.61 12.94 8.90
CA GLU A 2 13.94 12.47 9.32
C GLU A 2 14.16 10.95 9.23
N GLY A 3 13.08 10.15 9.33
CA GLY A 3 13.14 8.69 9.25
C GLY A 3 13.28 8.13 7.83
N GLY A 4 13.24 8.98 6.79
CA GLY A 4 13.26 8.56 5.39
C GLY A 4 11.90 8.05 4.89
N ASP A 5 11.91 7.19 3.87
CA ASP A 5 10.74 6.54 3.30
C ASP A 5 10.57 5.09 3.77
N LEU A 6 9.35 4.56 3.63
CA LEU A 6 9.00 3.21 4.08
C LEU A 6 9.78 2.11 3.35
N ARG A 7 10.08 2.23 2.05
CA ARG A 7 10.86 1.22 1.33
C ARG A 7 12.27 1.10 1.92
N SER A 8 12.95 2.23 2.04
CA SER A 8 14.28 2.33 2.62
C SER A 8 14.31 1.82 4.06
N TYR A 9 13.24 2.04 4.83
CA TYR A 9 13.12 1.52 6.19
C TYR A 9 12.97 -0.01 6.20
N LEU A 10 12.07 -0.58 5.39
CA LEU A 10 11.85 -2.03 5.31
C LEU A 10 13.12 -2.79 4.91
N ASP A 11 13.92 -2.22 4.00
CA ASP A 11 15.21 -2.78 3.57
C ASP A 11 16.24 -2.80 4.71
N LYS A 12 16.30 -1.74 5.54
CA LYS A 12 17.22 -1.68 6.70
C LYS A 12 16.84 -2.67 7.80
N VAL A 13 15.54 -2.90 8.00
CA VAL A 13 15.03 -3.85 8.98
C VAL A 13 15.39 -5.31 8.62
N GLU A 14 15.84 -5.56 7.38
CA GLU A 14 16.24 -6.89 6.89
C GLU A 14 17.31 -7.60 7.76
N GLU A 15 18.12 -6.84 8.51
CA GLU A 15 19.18 -7.38 9.39
C GLU A 15 18.67 -7.95 10.73
N THR A 16 17.40 -7.75 11.11
CA THR A 16 16.84 -8.21 12.40
C THR A 16 15.53 -8.99 12.23
N THR A 17 15.56 -10.31 12.46
CA THR A 17 14.43 -11.23 12.24
C THR A 17 13.19 -10.95 13.11
N GLU A 18 13.38 -10.39 14.31
CA GLU A 18 12.27 -10.08 15.23
C GLU A 18 11.36 -8.95 14.70
N LEU A 19 11.94 -7.92 14.07
CA LEU A 19 11.18 -6.78 13.55
C LEU A 19 10.39 -7.09 12.26
N LYS A 20 10.69 -8.21 11.59
CA LYS A 20 9.89 -8.74 10.48
C LYS A 20 8.60 -9.40 10.98
N SER A 21 8.63 -9.97 12.18
CA SER A 21 7.49 -10.69 12.76
C SER A 21 6.36 -9.75 13.15
N TRP A 22 5.13 -10.22 13.03
CA TRP A 22 3.96 -9.54 13.60
C TRP A 22 3.75 -9.85 15.09
N ARG A 23 4.55 -10.76 15.68
CA ARG A 23 4.31 -11.32 17.02
C ARG A 23 4.85 -10.50 18.20
N SER A 24 5.76 -9.55 17.98
CA SER A 24 6.27 -8.64 19.01
C SER A 24 6.88 -7.41 18.35
N HIS A 25 6.65 -6.20 18.89
CA HIS A 25 7.14 -4.93 18.35
C HIS A 25 6.62 -4.55 16.95
N SER A 26 5.47 -5.08 16.52
CA SER A 26 4.84 -4.84 15.21
C SER A 26 3.79 -3.72 15.21
N ALA A 27 3.54 -3.08 16.35
CA ALA A 27 2.59 -1.97 16.47
C ALA A 27 2.88 -0.83 15.47
N TRP A 28 4.15 -0.61 15.12
CA TRP A 28 4.53 0.39 14.14
C TRP A 28 3.99 0.08 12.73
N LYS A 29 3.88 -1.21 12.36
CA LYS A 29 3.36 -1.64 11.05
C LYS A 29 1.89 -1.23 10.89
N LEU A 30 1.08 -1.55 11.90
CA LEU A 30 -0.32 -1.12 11.95
C LEU A 30 -0.43 0.40 12.04
N GLN A 31 0.45 1.07 12.79
CA GLN A 31 0.43 2.52 12.92
C GLN A 31 0.74 3.21 11.58
N VAL A 32 1.74 2.75 10.84
CA VAL A 32 2.06 3.24 9.49
C VAL A 32 0.90 3.00 8.54
N ALA A 33 0.35 1.79 8.50
CA ALA A 33 -0.81 1.47 7.67
C ALA A 33 -2.01 2.38 7.99
N PHE A 34 -2.27 2.61 9.27
CA PHE A 34 -3.34 3.49 9.74
C PHE A 34 -3.12 4.94 9.32
N ASP A 35 -1.92 5.49 9.51
CA ASP A 35 -1.57 6.86 9.16
C ASP A 35 -1.70 7.11 7.64
N VAL A 36 -1.27 6.15 6.82
CA VAL A 36 -1.44 6.20 5.35
C VAL A 36 -2.93 6.19 4.98
N ALA A 37 -3.73 5.29 5.58
CA ALA A 37 -5.16 5.23 5.32
C ALA A 37 -5.90 6.50 5.77
N GLU A 38 -5.49 7.09 6.89
CA GLU A 38 -6.06 8.34 7.41
C GLU A 38 -5.78 9.51 6.47
N ALA A 39 -4.56 9.62 5.94
CA ALA A 39 -4.21 10.63 4.95
C ALA A 39 -5.02 10.47 3.65
N LEU A 40 -5.19 9.23 3.15
CA LEU A 40 -6.06 8.95 2.00
C LEU A 40 -7.51 9.34 2.29
N ALA A 41 -8.05 8.95 3.45
CA ALA A 41 -9.42 9.25 3.83
C ALA A 41 -9.67 10.77 3.91
N TYR A 42 -8.70 11.51 4.44
CA TYR A 42 -8.74 12.96 4.47
C TYR A 42 -8.79 13.56 3.06
N ALA A 43 -7.87 13.16 2.17
CA ALA A 43 -7.79 13.68 0.81
C ALA A 43 -9.02 13.30 -0.05
N HIS A 44 -9.48 12.06 0.05
CA HIS A 44 -10.63 11.54 -0.71
C HIS A 44 -11.95 12.22 -0.32
N ALA A 45 -12.01 12.88 0.85
CA ALA A 45 -13.20 13.60 1.32
C ALA A 45 -13.35 15.02 0.74
N PHE A 46 -12.35 15.55 0.01
CA PHE A 46 -12.42 16.87 -0.61
C PHE A 46 -13.41 16.93 -1.78
N SER A 47 -13.88 18.14 -2.09
CA SER A 47 -14.68 18.45 -3.28
C SER A 47 -14.09 19.68 -3.98
N PRO A 48 -13.39 19.52 -5.12
CA PRO A 48 -13.22 18.28 -5.88
C PRO A 48 -12.33 17.26 -5.16
N THR A 49 -12.59 15.97 -5.40
CA THR A 49 -11.85 14.87 -4.76
C THR A 49 -10.36 14.92 -5.09
N LEU A 50 -9.53 14.79 -4.07
CA LEU A 50 -8.09 14.65 -4.21
C LEU A 50 -7.71 13.17 -4.22
N VAL A 51 -6.70 12.82 -5.00
CA VAL A 51 -6.10 11.48 -5.11
C VAL A 51 -4.58 11.62 -5.10
N HIS A 52 -3.87 10.62 -4.57
CA HIS A 52 -2.40 10.66 -4.53
C HIS A 52 -1.82 10.32 -5.91
N ARG A 53 -2.42 9.37 -6.62
CA ARG A 53 -2.00 8.88 -7.93
C ARG A 53 -0.68 8.10 -7.96
N ASN A 54 0.34 8.51 -7.22
CA ASN A 54 1.67 7.91 -7.18
C ASN A 54 1.97 7.25 -5.82
N LEU A 55 0.95 6.65 -5.20
CA LEU A 55 1.08 6.03 -3.89
C LEU A 55 1.98 4.79 -4.01
N THR A 56 3.15 4.83 -3.37
CA THR A 56 4.10 3.71 -3.28
C THR A 56 4.74 3.69 -1.91
N SER A 57 5.45 2.62 -1.54
CA SER A 57 6.24 2.62 -0.30
C SER A 57 7.32 3.72 -0.25
N HIS A 58 7.76 4.26 -1.40
CA HIS A 58 8.73 5.35 -1.44
C HIS A 58 8.10 6.73 -1.16
N SER A 59 6.79 6.88 -1.40
CA SER A 59 6.05 8.12 -1.09
C SER A 59 5.56 8.18 0.36
N VAL A 60 5.65 7.07 1.11
CA VAL A 60 5.31 7.03 2.53
C VAL A 60 6.51 7.50 3.36
N LEU A 61 6.45 8.73 3.85
CA LEU A 61 7.50 9.34 4.67
C LEU A 61 7.32 8.97 6.15
N LEU A 62 8.41 8.63 6.82
CA LEU A 62 8.40 8.16 8.21
C LEU A 62 9.08 9.15 9.16
N SER A 63 8.51 9.33 10.35
CA SER A 63 9.20 10.03 11.45
C SER A 63 10.28 9.15 12.05
N SER A 64 11.29 9.80 12.63
CA SER A 64 12.24 9.12 13.52
C SER A 64 11.53 8.62 14.78
N SER A 65 12.18 7.67 15.47
CA SER A 65 11.85 7.28 16.85
C SER A 65 11.76 8.52 17.76
N PRO A 66 10.84 8.55 18.75
CA PRO A 66 9.99 7.45 19.21
C PRO A 66 8.62 7.32 18.53
N ASP A 67 8.14 8.34 17.81
CA ASP A 67 6.72 8.43 17.44
C ASP A 67 6.33 7.64 16.17
N PHE A 68 7.30 7.08 15.43
CA PHE A 68 7.16 6.27 14.22
C PHE A 68 5.83 6.43 13.44
N ARG A 69 5.58 7.67 12.97
CA ARG A 69 4.39 8.08 12.22
C ARG A 69 4.67 8.11 10.73
N ALA A 70 3.64 7.85 9.92
CA ALA A 70 3.69 8.03 8.48
C ALA A 70 3.03 9.33 8.02
N ARG A 71 3.52 9.89 6.91
CA ARG A 71 2.90 11.00 6.19
C ARG A 71 2.95 10.75 4.69
N LEU A 72 1.96 11.30 3.99
CA LEU A 72 1.88 11.37 2.54
C LEU A 72 1.88 12.84 2.11
N ASP A 73 2.43 13.10 0.94
CA ASP A 73 2.41 14.38 0.23
C ASP A 73 1.87 14.22 -1.20
N ASP A 74 1.92 15.31 -1.99
CA ASP A 74 1.66 15.30 -3.43
C ASP A 74 0.27 14.81 -3.90
N PHE A 75 -0.77 15.09 -3.11
CA PHE A 75 -2.17 14.91 -3.54
C PHE A 75 -2.57 15.90 -4.63
N VAL A 76 -3.30 15.43 -5.64
CA VAL A 76 -3.77 16.22 -6.79
C VAL A 76 -5.26 16.00 -7.05
N ILE A 77 -5.88 16.89 -7.82
CA ILE A 77 -7.31 16.79 -8.15
C ILE A 77 -7.56 15.60 -9.09
N ALA A 78 -8.52 14.74 -8.75
CA ALA A 78 -8.84 13.53 -9.53
C ALA A 78 -9.26 13.83 -10.97
N GLN A 79 -9.94 14.96 -11.19
CA GLN A 79 -10.47 15.40 -12.49
C GLN A 79 -9.45 16.13 -13.37
N GLU A 80 -8.26 16.47 -12.84
CA GLU A 80 -7.19 17.00 -13.68
C GLU A 80 -6.70 15.88 -14.58
N ARG A 81 -7.30 15.78 -15.77
CA ARG A 81 -6.77 15.00 -16.87
C ARG A 81 -5.39 15.58 -17.19
N PHE A 82 -4.34 14.83 -16.91
CA PHE A 82 -3.10 15.07 -17.65
C PHE A 82 -3.46 14.88 -19.12
N THR A 83 -3.19 15.90 -19.94
CA THR A 83 -3.50 15.97 -21.37
C THR A 83 -2.72 14.95 -22.22
N SER A 84 -2.31 13.84 -21.62
CA SER A 84 -1.41 12.86 -22.21
C SER A 84 -1.50 11.53 -21.47
N VAL A 85 -2.65 10.86 -21.49
CA VAL A 85 -2.74 9.46 -21.01
C VAL A 85 -1.83 8.52 -21.83
N LEU A 86 -1.32 8.97 -22.98
CA LEU A 86 -0.28 8.30 -23.77
C LEU A 86 1.14 8.84 -23.51
N THR A 87 1.33 9.74 -22.56
CA THR A 87 2.63 10.41 -22.29
C THR A 87 2.80 10.86 -20.83
N ILE A 88 1.97 10.39 -19.89
CA ILE A 88 2.44 10.25 -18.51
C ILE A 88 3.43 9.10 -18.60
N ASP A 89 4.68 9.51 -18.63
CA ASP A 89 5.87 8.69 -18.64
C ASP A 89 5.73 7.57 -17.60
N ILE A 90 5.24 6.41 -18.04
CA ILE A 90 5.18 5.19 -17.22
C ILE A 90 6.59 4.92 -16.65
N SER A 91 7.64 5.40 -17.31
CA SER A 91 9.02 5.32 -16.85
C SER A 91 9.33 6.07 -15.53
N GLN A 92 8.51 7.05 -15.12
CA GLN A 92 8.68 7.78 -13.85
C GLN A 92 7.84 7.20 -12.70
N ARG A 93 6.82 6.38 -13.00
CA ARG A 93 5.99 5.74 -11.99
C ARG A 93 6.53 4.34 -11.70
N ASP A 94 6.56 3.98 -10.42
CA ASP A 94 6.87 2.59 -10.12
C ASP A 94 5.65 1.70 -10.41
N GLU A 95 5.73 0.99 -11.52
CA GLU A 95 4.68 0.17 -12.15
C GLU A 95 4.03 -0.86 -11.20
N ARG A 96 4.71 -1.25 -10.13
CA ARG A 96 4.27 -2.32 -9.22
C ARG A 96 3.06 -1.96 -8.35
N TRP A 97 2.73 -0.69 -8.17
CA TRP A 97 1.57 -0.27 -7.35
C TRP A 97 0.35 0.08 -8.19
N LEU A 98 0.45 0.01 -9.52
CA LEU A 98 -0.65 0.35 -10.41
C LEU A 98 -1.78 -0.69 -10.30
N SER A 99 -3.01 -0.17 -10.28
CA SER A 99 -4.21 -0.98 -10.31
C SER A 99 -4.54 -1.47 -11.73
N PRO A 100 -5.27 -2.60 -11.89
CA PRO A 100 -5.57 -3.17 -13.20
C PRO A 100 -6.23 -2.18 -14.18
N GLU A 101 -7.17 -1.37 -13.70
CA GLU A 101 -7.88 -0.37 -14.50
C GLU A 101 -6.99 0.80 -14.95
N VAL A 102 -5.95 1.13 -14.16
CA VAL A 102 -4.97 2.16 -14.52
C VAL A 102 -3.97 1.62 -15.53
N ILE A 103 -3.53 0.36 -15.39
CA ILE A 103 -2.62 -0.28 -16.36
C ILE A 103 -3.29 -0.41 -17.72
N THR A 104 -4.57 -0.79 -17.75
CA THR A 104 -5.33 -0.99 -18.99
C THR A 104 -5.79 0.33 -19.64
N GLY A 105 -5.69 1.46 -18.93
CA GLY A 105 -6.18 2.76 -19.41
C GLY A 105 -7.71 2.82 -19.55
N ASN A 106 -8.43 1.90 -18.92
CA ASN A 106 -9.88 1.76 -19.05
C ASN A 106 -10.68 2.76 -18.20
N ALA A 107 -10.03 3.47 -17.27
CA ALA A 107 -10.68 4.44 -16.39
C ALA A 107 -9.76 5.63 -16.06
N ASP A 108 -10.37 6.79 -15.82
CA ASP A 108 -9.69 7.92 -15.18
C ASP A 108 -9.23 7.49 -13.76
N TYR A 109 -8.09 8.02 -13.32
CA TYR A 109 -7.55 7.68 -12.00
C TYR A 109 -8.55 8.07 -10.90
N SER A 110 -8.86 7.12 -10.01
CA SER A 110 -9.90 7.27 -8.99
C SER A 110 -9.37 7.02 -7.58
N PRO A 111 -10.12 7.40 -6.53
CA PRO A 111 -9.81 7.02 -5.15
C PRO A 111 -9.58 5.51 -4.98
N ALA A 112 -10.31 4.67 -5.73
CA ALA A 112 -10.17 3.22 -5.66
C ALA A 112 -8.81 2.72 -6.18
N ALA A 113 -8.12 3.48 -7.05
CA ALA A 113 -6.77 3.15 -7.49
C ALA A 113 -5.73 3.43 -6.38
N ASP A 114 -5.90 4.50 -5.59
CA ASP A 114 -5.08 4.71 -4.38
C ASP A 114 -5.31 3.57 -3.37
N ILE A 115 -6.53 3.06 -3.23
CA ILE A 115 -6.83 1.93 -2.33
C ILE A 115 -6.15 0.63 -2.79
N TYR A 116 -6.09 0.38 -4.09
CA TYR A 116 -5.34 -0.76 -4.61
C TYR A 116 -3.85 -0.64 -4.29
N ALA A 117 -3.26 0.53 -4.57
CA ALA A 117 -1.86 0.81 -4.22
C ALA A 117 -1.59 0.67 -2.71
N PHE A 118 -2.54 1.07 -1.86
CA PHE A 118 -2.47 0.84 -0.42
C PHE A 118 -2.45 -0.66 -0.06
N GLY A 119 -3.26 -1.48 -0.73
CA GLY A 119 -3.22 -2.94 -0.59
C GLY A 119 -1.86 -3.54 -0.96
N VAL A 120 -1.19 -3.00 -1.99
CA VAL A 120 0.18 -3.38 -2.36
C VAL A 120 1.17 -3.01 -1.24
N ILE A 121 1.04 -1.80 -0.65
CA ILE A 121 1.88 -1.36 0.49
C ILE A 121 1.69 -2.28 1.71
N LEU A 122 0.47 -2.75 2.00
CA LEU A 122 0.24 -3.71 3.09
C LEU A 122 1.00 -5.02 2.87
N SER A 123 1.07 -5.51 1.61
CA SER A 123 1.91 -6.67 1.26
C SER A 123 3.39 -6.41 1.50
N GLU A 124 3.90 -5.20 1.25
CA GLU A 124 5.29 -4.85 1.55
C GLU A 124 5.57 -4.76 3.04
N ILE A 125 4.66 -4.16 3.82
CA ILE A 125 4.76 -4.09 5.29
C ILE A 125 4.80 -5.50 5.90
N ASP A 126 4.04 -6.43 5.33
CA ASP A 126 4.03 -7.82 5.77
C ASP A 126 5.31 -8.58 5.35
N THR A 127 5.66 -8.52 4.07
CA THR A 127 6.75 -9.33 3.49
C THR A 127 8.14 -8.72 3.62
N HIS A 128 8.21 -7.42 3.91
CA HIS A 128 9.41 -6.58 3.82
C HIS A 128 10.10 -6.67 2.45
N SER A 129 9.42 -7.17 1.43
CA SER A 129 9.97 -7.39 0.10
C SER A 129 9.37 -6.40 -0.88
N VAL A 130 10.09 -6.11 -1.97
CA VAL A 130 9.51 -5.38 -3.10
C VAL A 130 8.28 -6.16 -3.62
N PRO A 131 7.19 -5.49 -4.04
CA PRO A 131 6.01 -6.19 -4.52
C PRO A 131 6.35 -7.15 -5.66
N TYR A 132 5.70 -8.31 -5.69
CA TYR A 132 5.88 -9.34 -6.72
C TYR A 132 7.27 -10.02 -6.76
N LYS A 133 8.11 -9.84 -5.73
CA LYS A 133 9.44 -10.50 -5.67
C LYS A 133 9.35 -12.02 -5.42
N ASN A 134 8.38 -12.45 -4.62
CA ASN A 134 8.28 -13.83 -4.11
C ASN A 134 7.03 -14.56 -4.65
N ILE A 135 6.82 -14.52 -5.96
CA ILE A 135 5.67 -15.19 -6.57
C ILE A 135 5.94 -16.69 -6.66
N PRO A 136 5.07 -17.54 -6.11
CA PRO A 136 5.22 -18.99 -6.23
C PRO A 136 5.30 -19.40 -7.71
N ASN A 137 6.27 -20.25 -8.04
CA ASN A 137 6.54 -20.79 -9.39
C ASN A 137 7.26 -19.88 -10.38
N ASP A 138 7.66 -18.66 -10.02
CA ASP A 138 8.57 -17.87 -10.86
C ASP A 138 10.02 -18.00 -10.38
N ARG A 139 10.85 -18.65 -11.19
CA ARG A 139 12.29 -18.80 -10.92
C ARG A 139 13.09 -17.56 -11.32
N HIS A 140 12.47 -16.61 -12.03
CA HIS A 140 13.08 -15.35 -12.42
C HIS A 140 12.39 -14.19 -11.69
N ARG A 141 13.18 -13.19 -11.30
CA ARG A 141 12.63 -11.93 -10.79
C ARG A 141 12.05 -11.17 -11.99
N MET A 142 10.73 -11.08 -12.10
CA MET A 142 10.10 -10.27 -13.14
C MET A 142 10.55 -8.81 -13.05
N SER A 143 10.88 -8.25 -14.21
CA SER A 143 11.04 -6.81 -14.41
C SER A 143 9.72 -6.08 -14.12
N LYS A 144 9.80 -4.75 -13.97
CA LYS A 144 8.62 -3.92 -13.70
C LYS A 144 7.56 -4.08 -14.82
N VAL A 145 8.00 -4.12 -16.08
CA VAL A 145 7.13 -4.21 -17.25
C VAL A 145 6.46 -5.59 -17.36
N GLU A 146 7.18 -6.66 -17.04
CA GLU A 146 6.65 -8.04 -17.10
C GLU A 146 5.50 -8.29 -16.09
N ILE A 147 5.42 -7.49 -15.04
CA ILE A 147 4.36 -7.59 -14.01
C ILE A 147 3.04 -7.00 -14.51
N LEU A 148 3.08 -6.04 -15.45
CA LEU A 148 1.91 -5.25 -15.83
C LEU A 148 0.79 -6.09 -16.45
N ASP A 149 1.09 -6.96 -17.42
CA ASP A 149 0.08 -7.77 -18.11
C ASP A 149 -0.59 -8.82 -17.19
N PRO A 150 0.16 -9.58 -16.35
CA PRO A 150 -0.44 -10.45 -15.35
C PRO A 150 -1.32 -9.71 -14.32
N VAL A 151 -0.95 -8.51 -13.89
CA VAL A 151 -1.77 -7.71 -12.96
C VAL A 151 -3.02 -7.18 -13.68
N ALA A 152 -2.87 -6.62 -14.88
CA ALA A 152 -3.97 -6.12 -15.70
C ALA A 152 -5.01 -7.20 -16.03
N SER A 153 -4.59 -8.46 -16.15
CA SER A 153 -5.45 -9.62 -16.38
C SER A 153 -5.95 -10.31 -15.11
N GLY A 154 -5.61 -9.81 -13.92
CA GLY A 154 -6.01 -10.39 -12.64
C GLY A 154 -5.38 -11.76 -12.35
N LYS A 155 -4.30 -12.12 -13.05
CA LYS A 155 -3.58 -13.39 -12.86
C LYS A 155 -2.50 -13.28 -11.80
N LEU A 156 -2.06 -12.06 -11.49
CA LEU A 156 -1.02 -11.81 -10.51
C LEU A 156 -1.51 -10.89 -9.40
N HIS A 157 -1.20 -11.28 -8.16
CA HIS A 157 -1.56 -10.55 -6.96
C HIS A 157 -0.34 -10.45 -6.03
N PRO A 158 -0.25 -9.38 -5.21
CA PRO A 158 0.72 -9.31 -4.13
C PRO A 158 0.63 -10.51 -3.18
N ALA A 159 1.78 -10.98 -2.70
CA ALA A 159 1.86 -12.12 -1.79
C ALA A 159 1.92 -11.67 -0.32
N PHE A 160 1.50 -12.54 0.58
CA PHE A 160 1.58 -12.34 2.03
C PHE A 160 2.27 -13.54 2.68
N THR A 161 3.01 -13.29 3.75
CA THR A 161 3.65 -14.30 4.58
C THR A 161 2.62 -15.11 5.36
N LEU A 162 2.99 -16.32 5.77
CA LEU A 162 2.17 -17.14 6.69
C LEU A 162 2.04 -16.51 8.09
N GLY A 163 2.89 -15.52 8.40
CA GLY A 163 2.85 -14.77 9.66
C GLY A 163 1.95 -13.54 9.64
N CYS A 164 1.34 -13.21 8.49
CA CYS A 164 0.45 -12.06 8.36
C CYS A 164 -0.81 -12.25 9.22
N PRO A 165 -1.16 -11.29 10.09
CA PRO A 165 -2.40 -11.35 10.86
C PRO A 165 -3.61 -11.42 9.94
N THR A 166 -4.56 -12.31 10.26
CA THR A 166 -5.75 -12.56 9.42
C THR A 166 -6.50 -11.28 9.06
N GLY A 167 -6.74 -10.39 10.03
CA GLY A 167 -7.45 -9.14 9.76
C GLY A 167 -6.69 -8.17 8.85
N VAL A 168 -5.36 -8.17 8.89
CA VAL A 168 -4.53 -7.35 7.97
C VAL A 168 -4.59 -7.94 6.56
N ARG A 169 -4.47 -9.27 6.45
CA ARG A 169 -4.55 -9.98 5.17
C ARG A 169 -5.91 -9.80 4.50
N GLU A 170 -7.00 -10.00 5.23
CA GLU A 170 -8.37 -9.82 4.71
C GLU A 170 -8.62 -8.38 4.23
N LEU A 171 -8.14 -7.39 4.99
CA LEU A 171 -8.21 -5.99 4.58
C LEU A 171 -7.42 -5.76 3.28
N ALA A 172 -6.19 -6.26 3.21
CA ALA A 172 -5.34 -6.09 2.04
C ALA A 172 -5.92 -6.77 0.80
N GLU A 173 -6.43 -8.00 0.93
CA GLU A 173 -7.09 -8.73 -0.17
C GLU A 173 -8.32 -7.97 -0.68
N ARG A 174 -9.12 -7.34 0.20
CA ARG A 174 -10.24 -6.47 -0.21
C ARG A 174 -9.77 -5.21 -0.95
N CYS A 175 -8.70 -4.56 -0.47
CA CYS A 175 -8.08 -3.42 -1.16
C CYS A 175 -7.57 -3.80 -2.56
N LEU A 176 -7.10 -5.03 -2.72
CA LEU A 176 -6.56 -5.60 -3.96
C LEU A 176 -7.62 -6.21 -4.89
N SER A 177 -8.92 -6.01 -4.61
CA SER A 177 -10.00 -6.51 -5.48
C SER A 177 -9.82 -6.00 -6.91
N PHE A 178 -10.00 -6.89 -7.89
CA PHE A 178 -9.82 -6.57 -9.31
C PHE A 178 -10.74 -5.42 -9.73
N GLU A 179 -12.04 -5.55 -9.44
CA GLU A 179 -13.03 -4.51 -9.72
C GLU A 179 -12.87 -3.33 -8.74
N PRO A 180 -12.71 -2.08 -9.23
CA PRO A 180 -12.55 -0.91 -8.36
C PRO A 180 -13.71 -0.68 -7.39
N ALA A 181 -14.93 -1.08 -7.79
CA ALA A 181 -16.14 -0.91 -6.99
C ALA A 181 -16.23 -1.87 -5.78
N ASP A 182 -15.50 -2.99 -5.81
CA ASP A 182 -15.47 -3.96 -4.72
C ASP A 182 -14.45 -3.58 -3.63
N ARG A 183 -13.60 -2.59 -3.92
CA ARG A 183 -12.59 -2.08 -2.98
C ARG A 183 -13.27 -1.23 -1.90
N PRO A 184 -12.83 -1.32 -0.62
CA PRO A 184 -13.35 -0.45 0.43
C PRO A 184 -12.96 1.01 0.17
N THR A 185 -13.75 1.94 0.70
CA THR A 185 -13.33 3.35 0.74
C THR A 185 -12.20 3.56 1.74
N ALA A 186 -11.40 4.61 1.59
CA ALA A 186 -10.35 4.94 2.55
C ALA A 186 -10.88 5.06 3.99
N LEU A 187 -12.09 5.61 4.17
CA LEU A 187 -12.73 5.68 5.49
C LEU A 187 -13.04 4.29 6.06
N GLN A 188 -13.53 3.35 5.25
CA GLN A 188 -13.76 1.98 5.68
C GLN A 188 -12.45 1.29 6.07
N VAL A 189 -11.37 1.53 5.33
CA VAL A 189 -10.02 1.03 5.65
C VAL A 189 -9.56 1.56 7.02
N VAL A 190 -9.72 2.87 7.28
CA VAL A 190 -9.39 3.49 8.57
C VAL A 190 -10.15 2.83 9.73
N ILE A 191 -11.44 2.55 9.55
CA ILE A 191 -12.27 1.90 10.60
C ILE A 191 -11.73 0.50 10.94
N VAL A 192 -11.39 -0.29 9.93
CA VAL A 192 -10.82 -1.64 10.14
C VAL A 192 -9.47 -1.55 10.84
N LEU A 193 -8.56 -0.70 10.36
CA LEU A 193 -7.22 -0.54 10.96
C LEU A 193 -7.27 -0.02 12.39
N ARG A 194 -8.20 0.89 12.71
CA ARG A 194 -8.41 1.37 14.08
C ARG A 194 -8.83 0.23 15.01
N THR A 195 -9.66 -0.69 14.52
CA THR A 195 -10.08 -1.87 15.28
C THR A 195 -8.89 -2.78 15.55
N LEU A 196 -8.10 -3.11 14.51
CA LEU A 196 -6.90 -3.94 14.64
C LEU A 196 -5.86 -3.33 15.59
N LEU A 197 -5.61 -2.02 15.51
CA LEU A 197 -4.74 -1.29 16.44
C LEU A 197 -5.20 -1.38 17.89
N SER A 198 -6.52 -1.34 18.12
CA SER A 198 -7.08 -1.43 19.47
C SER A 198 -6.92 -2.83 20.07
N GLU A 199 -6.99 -3.87 19.24
CA GLU A 199 -6.81 -5.27 19.65
C GLU A 199 -5.34 -5.58 19.95
N ASP A 200 -4.42 -5.11 19.10
CA ASP A 200 -2.97 -5.26 19.28
C ASP A 200 -2.47 -4.65 20.61
N ARG A 201 -2.97 -3.44 20.94
CA ARG A 201 -2.64 -2.78 22.21
C ARG A 201 -3.13 -3.59 23.42
N LYS A 202 -4.34 -4.18 23.37
CA LYS A 202 -4.86 -5.00 24.49
C LYS A 202 -4.01 -6.24 24.74
N ILE A 203 -3.54 -6.90 23.67
CA ILE A 203 -2.66 -8.06 23.77
C ILE A 203 -1.33 -7.66 24.44
N SER A 204 -0.77 -6.52 24.06
CA SER A 204 0.49 -6.01 24.63
C SER A 204 0.44 -5.71 26.15
N TYR A 205 -0.75 -5.49 26.73
CA TYR A 205 -0.91 -5.25 28.19
C TYR A 205 -1.19 -6.53 29.00
N THR A 206 -1.39 -7.67 28.35
CA THR A 206 -1.82 -8.92 29.02
C THR A 206 -0.67 -9.92 29.21
N ILE A 207 0.55 -9.59 28.74
CA ILE A 207 1.75 -10.42 28.79
C ILE A 207 2.71 -9.91 29.88
#